data_AF-A0A8T2PLT0-F1
#
_entry.id   AF-A0A8T2PLT0-F1
#
_cell.length_a   1.000
_cell.length_b   1.000
_cell.length_c   1.000
_cell.angle_alpha   90.00
_cell.angle_beta   90.00
_cell.angle_gamma   90.00
#
_symmetry.space_group_name_H-M   'P 1'
#
loop_
_entity.id
_entity.type
_entity.pdbx_description
1 polymer ?
#
loop_
_entity_poly.entity_id
_entity_poly.type
_entity_poly.pdbx_seq_one_letter_code
_entity_poly.pdbx_strand_id
1 'polypeptide(L)'
;MVTAGHTAKSMETCQMASSTVIHQIRLNTAWAQAVAALMILGLIILIVAFIISLVALCCSLNFSLLPVIGVLLFIAVVLQIIALIIYPVKFNEMIYEGQYYYTWAYGFGWGATVLMIGCGILFCCLPRYEDEVTGLAKTKYIYSSA
;
A
#
# COMPACT_ATOMS: atom_id res chain seq x y z
N MET A 1 29.82 44.82 36.14
CA MET A 1 28.53 44.09 36.08
C MET A 1 28.13 43.82 34.62
N VAL A 2 28.93 43.09 33.82
CA VAL A 2 28.64 42.84 32.39
C VAL A 2 29.02 41.39 32.01
N THR A 3 28.50 40.41 32.74
CA THR A 3 28.78 38.98 32.45
C THR A 3 27.56 38.06 32.57
N ALA A 4 26.39 38.57 32.97
CA ALA A 4 25.16 37.76 33.09
C ALA A 4 24.30 37.73 31.81
N GLY A 5 24.46 38.71 30.90
CA GLY A 5 23.61 38.83 29.70
C GLY A 5 24.03 37.97 28.50
N HIS A 6 25.31 37.61 28.41
CA HIS A 6 25.84 36.81 27.28
C HIS A 6 25.60 35.31 27.47
N THR A 7 25.59 34.82 28.71
CA THR A 7 25.36 33.40 29.03
C THR A 7 23.89 33.00 28.87
N ALA A 8 22.94 33.91 29.15
CA ALA A 8 21.51 33.65 28.97
C ALA A 8 21.12 33.46 27.49
N LYS A 9 21.57 34.38 26.61
CA LYS A 9 21.30 34.29 25.16
C LYS A 9 21.91 33.03 24.54
N SER A 10 23.09 32.62 24.99
CA SER A 10 23.74 31.39 24.53
C SER A 10 22.96 30.15 24.95
N MET A 11 22.43 30.11 26.17
CA MET A 11 21.63 28.99 26.66
C MET A 11 20.30 28.87 25.91
N GLU A 12 19.60 29.99 25.69
CA GLU A 12 18.37 30.03 24.91
C GLU A 12 18.61 29.57 23.46
N THR A 13 19.72 29.98 22.84
CA THR A 13 20.09 29.56 21.48
C THR A 13 20.38 28.06 21.41
N CYS A 14 21.10 27.49 22.39
CA CYS A 14 21.34 26.04 22.47
C CYS A 14 20.05 25.24 22.69
N GLN A 15 19.11 25.79 23.47
CA GLN A 15 17.84 25.14 23.77
C GLN A 15 16.90 25.14 22.55
N MET A 16 16.88 26.23 21.79
CA MET A 16 16.17 26.30 20.50
C MET A 16 16.80 25.37 19.46
N ALA A 17 18.12 25.34 19.33
CA ALA A 17 18.82 24.42 18.44
C ALA A 17 18.54 22.95 18.79
N SER A 18 18.57 22.59 20.08
CA SER A 18 18.23 21.24 20.57
C SER A 18 16.78 20.87 20.27
N SER A 19 15.82 21.77 20.51
CA SER A 19 14.40 21.54 20.15
C SER A 19 14.19 21.36 18.65
N THR A 20 14.86 22.16 17.80
CA THR A 20 14.77 22.01 16.34
C THR A 20 15.37 20.69 15.87
N VAL A 21 16.54 20.29 16.38
CA VAL A 21 17.18 19.01 16.04
C VAL A 21 16.31 17.82 16.45
N ILE A 22 15.77 17.81 17.68
CA ILE A 22 14.87 16.75 18.15
C ILE A 22 13.58 16.71 17.32
N HIS A 23 13.05 17.86 16.92
CA HIS A 23 11.87 17.93 16.06
C HIS A 23 12.15 17.34 14.66
N GLN A 24 13.30 17.65 14.06
CA GLN A 24 13.69 17.10 12.76
C GLN A 24 13.92 15.59 12.84
N ILE A 25 14.59 15.10 13.88
CA ILE A 25 14.79 13.65 14.10
C ILE A 25 13.44 12.94 14.29
N ARG A 26 12.51 13.51 15.07
CA ARG A 26 11.17 12.94 15.29
C ARG A 26 10.34 12.93 14.01
N LEU A 27 10.36 13.99 13.21
CA LEU A 27 9.70 14.00 11.92
C LEU A 27 10.29 12.94 11.00
N ASN A 28 11.63 12.82 10.98
CA ASN A 28 12.33 11.86 10.14
C ASN A 28 11.99 10.40 10.48
N THR A 29 11.83 10.08 11.77
CA THR A 29 11.41 8.73 12.18
C THR A 29 9.90 8.51 12.04
N ALA A 30 9.08 9.56 12.20
CA ALA A 30 7.63 9.46 12.11
C ALA A 30 7.13 9.14 10.69
N TRP A 31 7.68 9.75 9.65
CA TRP A 31 7.25 9.45 8.27
C TRP A 31 7.66 8.04 7.85
N ALA A 32 8.86 7.58 8.24
CA ALA A 32 9.33 6.24 7.94
C ALA A 32 8.48 5.18 8.65
N GLN A 33 8.13 5.42 9.92
CA GLN A 33 7.24 4.56 10.69
C GLN A 33 5.81 4.54 10.10
N ALA A 34 5.30 5.68 9.64
CA ALA A 34 3.98 5.74 9.00
C ALA A 34 3.95 4.95 7.69
N VAL A 35 4.97 5.07 6.84
CA VAL A 35 5.08 4.30 5.60
C VAL A 35 5.18 2.81 5.91
N ALA A 36 5.99 2.40 6.89
CA ALA A 36 6.09 1.01 7.30
C ALA A 36 4.75 0.45 7.80
N ALA A 37 4.00 1.23 8.59
CA ALA A 37 2.68 0.83 9.06
C ALA A 37 1.66 0.69 7.92
N LEU A 38 1.64 1.62 6.96
CA LEU A 38 0.78 1.54 5.77
C LEU A 38 1.12 0.33 4.91
N MET A 39 2.42 0.02 4.77
CA MET A 39 2.88 -1.15 4.01
C MET A 39 2.44 -2.46 4.65
N ILE A 40 2.60 -2.61 5.96
CA ILE A 40 2.18 -3.80 6.71
C ILE A 40 0.65 -3.95 6.68
N LEU A 41 -0.08 -2.84 6.86
CA LEU A 41 -1.53 -2.85 6.84
C LEU A 41 -2.09 -3.32 5.49
N GLY A 42 -1.55 -2.81 4.38
CA GLY A 42 -1.97 -3.25 3.05
C GLY A 42 -1.63 -4.71 2.75
N LEU A 43 -0.52 -5.22 3.28
CA LEU A 43 -0.14 -6.63 3.20
C LEU A 43 -1.15 -7.53 3.94
N ILE A 44 -1.60 -7.11 5.12
CA ILE A 44 -2.63 -7.82 5.89
C ILE A 44 -3.95 -7.82 5.12
N ILE A 45 -4.36 -6.67 4.57
CA ILE A 45 -5.58 -6.55 3.75
C ILE A 45 -5.51 -7.46 2.53
N LEU A 46 -4.36 -7.54 1.86
CA LEU A 46 -4.14 -8.44 0.74
C LEU A 46 -4.34 -9.91 1.15
N ILE A 47 -3.71 -10.35 2.24
CA ILE A 47 -3.83 -11.74 2.72
C ILE A 47 -5.29 -12.06 3.06
N VAL A 48 -5.97 -11.16 3.77
CA VAL A 48 -7.39 -11.33 4.12
C VAL A 48 -8.26 -11.39 2.86
N ALA A 49 -8.05 -10.49 1.91
CA ALA A 49 -8.79 -10.49 0.65
C ALA A 49 -8.54 -11.78 -0.15
N PHE A 50 -7.30 -12.28 -0.18
CA PHE A 50 -6.97 -13.54 -0.82
C PHE A 50 -7.72 -14.73 -0.19
N ILE A 51 -7.75 -14.82 1.15
CA ILE A 51 -8.49 -15.86 1.86
C ILE A 51 -10.00 -15.76 1.57
N ILE A 52 -10.58 -14.56 1.68
CA ILE A 52 -12.01 -14.34 1.39
C ILE A 52 -12.32 -14.76 -0.04
N SER A 53 -11.43 -14.48 -0.98
CA SER A 53 -11.60 -14.83 -2.39
C SER A 53 -11.57 -16.33 -2.62
N LEU A 54 -10.66 -17.04 -1.94
CA LEU A 54 -10.63 -18.51 -1.96
C LEU A 54 -11.91 -19.10 -1.37
N VAL A 55 -12.41 -18.56 -0.26
CA VAL A 55 -13.65 -19.04 0.37
C VAL A 55 -14.88 -18.73 -0.50
N ALA A 56 -14.96 -17.53 -1.08
CA ALA A 56 -16.03 -17.16 -2.00
C ALA A 56 -16.01 -18.01 -3.27
N LEU A 57 -14.83 -18.40 -3.76
CA LEU A 57 -14.75 -19.25 -4.95
C LEU A 57 -15.02 -20.73 -4.64
N CYS A 58 -14.51 -21.24 -3.52
CA CYS A 58 -14.57 -22.67 -3.18
C CYS A 58 -15.83 -23.08 -2.41
N CYS A 59 -16.38 -22.22 -1.55
CA CYS A 59 -17.42 -22.60 -0.59
C CYS A 59 -18.76 -21.92 -0.84
N SER A 60 -18.78 -20.70 -1.37
CA SER A 60 -20.00 -19.94 -1.55
C SER A 60 -19.92 -19.10 -2.82
N LEU A 61 -20.34 -19.65 -3.96
CA LEU A 61 -20.40 -19.01 -5.29
C LEU A 61 -21.38 -17.81 -5.31
N ASN A 62 -21.14 -16.82 -4.45
CA ASN A 62 -21.94 -15.62 -4.27
C ASN A 62 -21.35 -14.51 -5.14
N PHE A 63 -21.57 -14.61 -6.45
CA PHE A 63 -21.02 -13.70 -7.47
C PHE A 63 -21.35 -12.22 -7.24
N SER A 64 -22.42 -11.90 -6.52
CA SER A 64 -22.80 -10.53 -6.19
C SER A 64 -21.85 -9.81 -5.21
N LEU A 65 -21.09 -10.53 -4.37
CA LEU A 65 -20.18 -9.94 -3.39
C LEU A 65 -18.76 -9.72 -3.92
N LEU A 66 -18.37 -10.44 -4.97
CA LEU A 66 -17.04 -10.35 -5.59
C LEU A 66 -16.68 -8.96 -6.13
N PRO A 67 -17.55 -8.23 -6.87
CA PRO A 67 -17.19 -6.91 -7.39
C PRO A 67 -17.01 -5.88 -6.27
N VAL A 68 -17.74 -6.02 -5.16
CA VAL A 68 -17.57 -5.14 -3.99
C VAL A 68 -16.18 -5.30 -3.37
N ILE A 69 -15.71 -6.55 -3.25
CA ILE A 69 -14.36 -6.87 -2.76
C ILE A 69 -13.30 -6.34 -3.74
N GLY A 70 -13.53 -6.48 -5.05
CA GLY A 70 -12.65 -5.94 -6.09
C GLY A 70 -12.47 -4.42 -6.02
N VAL A 71 -13.56 -3.67 -5.81
CA VAL A 71 -13.50 -2.21 -5.64
C VAL A 71 -12.77 -1.83 -4.36
N LEU A 72 -13.01 -2.55 -3.26
CA LEU A 72 -12.30 -2.32 -1.99
C LEU A 72 -10.80 -2.56 -2.13
N LEU A 73 -10.40 -3.61 -2.85
CA LEU A 73 -9.00 -3.88 -3.19
C LEU A 73 -8.37 -2.76 -4.02
N PHE A 74 -9.12 -2.18 -4.96
CA PHE A 74 -8.63 -1.06 -5.77
C PHE A 74 -8.34 0.18 -4.91
N ILE A 75 -9.18 0.48 -3.92
CA ILE A 75 -8.93 1.56 -2.97
C ILE A 75 -7.66 1.28 -2.15
N ALA A 76 -7.47 0.03 -1.70
CA ALA A 76 -6.26 -0.37 -0.98
C ALA A 76 -4.99 -0.21 -1.85
N VAL A 77 -5.06 -0.52 -3.15
CA VAL A 77 -3.97 -0.29 -4.11
C VAL A 77 -3.58 1.18 -4.18
N VAL A 78 -4.56 2.09 -4.26
CA VAL A 78 -4.28 3.53 -4.33
C VAL A 78 -3.50 3.99 -3.09
N LEU A 79 -3.92 3.57 -1.90
CA LEU A 79 -3.21 3.85 -0.65
C LEU A 79 -1.80 3.25 -0.64
N GLN A 80 -1.65 2.02 -1.16
CA GLN A 80 -0.35 1.35 -1.26
C GLN A 80 0.61 2.09 -2.19
N ILE A 81 0.14 2.52 -3.36
CA ILE A 81 0.94 3.26 -4.36
C ILE A 81 1.40 4.59 -3.77
N ILE A 82 0.52 5.30 -3.04
CA ILE A 82 0.90 6.56 -2.38
C ILE A 82 2.03 6.33 -1.37
N ALA A 83 1.93 5.30 -0.53
CA ALA A 83 3.00 4.94 0.41
C ALA A 83 4.31 4.59 -0.32
N LEU A 84 4.21 3.87 -1.44
CA LEU A 84 5.33 3.47 -2.28
C LEU A 84 6.03 4.62 -2.99
N ILE A 85 5.31 5.73 -3.28
CA ILE A 85 5.87 6.95 -3.87
C ILE A 85 6.48 7.85 -2.80
N ILE A 86 5.88 7.94 -1.62
CA ILE A 86 6.42 8.74 -0.50
C ILE A 86 7.79 8.21 -0.08
N TYR A 87 7.96 6.88 -0.10
CA TYR A 87 9.23 6.23 0.28
C TYR A 87 10.45 6.76 -0.52
N PRO A 88 10.52 6.67 -1.86
CA PRO A 88 11.64 7.19 -2.64
C PRO A 88 11.75 8.72 -2.61
N VAL A 89 10.64 9.46 -2.52
CA VAL A 89 10.69 10.94 -2.43
C VAL A 89 11.42 11.38 -1.17
N LYS A 90 11.13 10.75 -0.03
CA LYS A 90 11.81 11.04 1.24
C LYS A 90 13.18 10.38 1.36
N PHE A 91 13.38 9.25 0.72
CA PHE A 91 14.66 8.58 0.68
C PHE A 91 15.69 9.29 -0.22
N ASN A 92 15.25 9.94 -1.31
CA ASN A 92 16.11 10.74 -2.18
C ASN A 92 16.74 11.93 -1.42
N GLU A 93 16.00 12.50 -0.47
CA GLU A 93 16.47 13.56 0.43
C GLU A 93 17.63 13.08 1.35
N MET A 94 17.68 11.77 1.66
CA MET A 94 18.69 11.15 2.53
C MET A 94 19.84 10.46 1.75
N ILE A 95 19.73 10.30 0.43
CA ILE A 95 20.73 9.59 -0.41
C ILE A 95 22.02 10.41 -0.65
N TYR A 96 22.00 11.73 -0.38
CA TYR A 96 23.18 12.60 -0.53
C TYR A 96 24.36 12.21 0.38
N GLU A 97 24.20 11.26 1.30
CA GLU A 97 25.23 10.73 2.21
C GLU A 97 25.87 9.40 1.75
N GLY A 98 25.51 8.90 0.57
CA GLY A 98 26.43 8.09 -0.23
C GLY A 98 26.43 6.57 -0.05
N GLN A 99 25.61 5.95 0.81
CA GLN A 99 25.50 4.47 0.89
C GLN A 99 24.11 4.00 1.36
N TYR A 100 23.10 4.04 0.48
CA TYR A 100 21.78 3.47 0.79
C TYR A 100 21.17 2.78 -0.43
N TYR A 101 21.14 1.45 -0.40
CA TYR A 101 20.53 0.62 -1.43
C TYR A 101 19.03 0.45 -1.18
N TYR A 102 18.24 0.44 -2.25
CA TYR A 102 16.83 0.08 -2.17
C TYR A 102 16.68 -1.31 -1.54
N THR A 103 15.91 -1.38 -0.47
CA THR A 103 15.61 -2.66 0.18
C THR A 103 14.73 -3.54 -0.72
N TRP A 104 14.96 -4.84 -0.65
CA TRP A 104 14.12 -5.93 -1.19
C TRP A 104 12.61 -5.71 -0.94
N ALA A 105 12.27 -5.08 0.19
CA ALA A 105 10.89 -4.77 0.56
C ALA A 105 10.20 -3.76 -0.39
N TYR A 106 10.95 -2.87 -1.05
CA TYR A 106 10.40 -1.95 -2.04
C TYR A 106 9.90 -2.70 -3.28
N GLY A 107 10.70 -3.66 -3.78
CA GLY A 107 10.30 -4.55 -4.88
C GLY A 107 9.11 -5.44 -4.50
N PHE A 108 9.09 -5.96 -3.27
CA PHE A 108 7.94 -6.70 -2.75
C PHE A 108 6.66 -5.85 -2.74
N GLY A 109 6.76 -4.57 -2.36
CA GLY A 109 5.65 -3.63 -2.40
C GLY A 109 5.07 -3.42 -3.80
N TRP A 110 5.92 -3.24 -4.80
CA TRP A 110 5.48 -3.18 -6.21
C TRP A 110 4.82 -4.48 -6.66
N GLY A 111 5.40 -5.64 -6.32
CA GLY A 111 4.80 -6.94 -6.61
C GLY A 111 3.41 -7.10 -6.00
N ALA A 112 3.22 -6.67 -4.74
CA ALA A 112 1.93 -6.69 -4.07
C ALA A 112 0.89 -5.81 -4.79
N THR A 113 1.27 -4.62 -5.26
CA THR A 113 0.34 -3.75 -6.02
C THR A 113 -0.12 -4.40 -7.33
N VAL A 114 0.78 -5.01 -8.10
CA VAL A 114 0.44 -5.69 -9.35
C VAL A 114 -0.51 -6.86 -9.09
N LEU A 115 -0.25 -7.65 -8.04
CA LEU A 115 -1.10 -8.76 -7.64
C LEU A 115 -2.50 -8.28 -7.24
N MET A 116 -2.60 -7.21 -6.44
CA MET A 116 -3.89 -6.62 -6.06
C MET A 116 -4.68 -6.10 -7.27
N ILE A 117 -4.01 -5.48 -8.24
CA ILE A 117 -4.65 -5.04 -9.49
C ILE A 117 -5.18 -6.25 -10.27
N GLY A 118 -4.37 -7.31 -10.40
CA GLY A 118 -4.79 -8.57 -11.04
C GLY A 118 -6.02 -9.18 -10.38
N CYS A 119 -6.01 -9.30 -9.04
CA CYS A 119 -7.15 -9.79 -8.28
C CYS A 119 -8.39 -8.89 -8.40
N GLY A 120 -8.22 -7.56 -8.36
CA GLY A 120 -9.33 -6.62 -8.51
C GLY A 120 -10.01 -6.76 -9.87
N ILE A 121 -9.24 -6.88 -10.96
CA ILE A 121 -9.79 -7.11 -12.30
C ILE A 121 -10.51 -8.46 -12.37
N LEU A 122 -9.89 -9.52 -11.85
CA LEU A 122 -10.49 -10.86 -11.83
C LEU A 122 -11.84 -10.86 -11.10
N PHE A 123 -11.95 -10.27 -9.92
CA PHE A 123 -13.21 -10.24 -9.16
C PHE A 123 -14.29 -9.35 -9.77
N CYS A 124 -13.90 -8.28 -10.47
CA CYS A 124 -14.85 -7.46 -11.22
C CYS A 124 -15.36 -8.17 -12.49
N CYS A 125 -14.53 -9.00 -13.13
CA CYS A 125 -14.88 -9.71 -14.36
C CYS A 125 -15.56 -11.08 -14.12
N LEU A 126 -15.34 -11.71 -12.96
CA LEU A 126 -15.87 -13.04 -12.66
C LEU A 126 -17.40 -13.18 -12.73
N PRO A 127 -18.22 -12.19 -12.27
CA PRO A 127 -19.67 -12.27 -12.39
C PRO A 127 -20.16 -12.39 -13.84
N ARG A 128 -19.40 -11.89 -14.82
CA ARG A 128 -19.75 -12.02 -16.24
C ARG A 128 -19.52 -13.43 -16.78
N TYR A 129 -18.67 -14.21 -16.12
CA TYR A 129 -18.31 -15.57 -16.49
C TYR A 129 -19.06 -16.62 -15.65
N GLU A 130 -20.01 -16.19 -14.80
CA GLU A 130 -20.81 -17.05 -13.93
C GLU A 130 -21.46 -18.21 -14.70
N ASP A 131 -22.04 -17.93 -15.86
CA ASP A 131 -22.74 -18.94 -16.69
C ASP A 131 -21.78 -20.03 -17.19
N GLU A 132 -20.55 -19.66 -17.55
CA GLU A 132 -19.54 -20.61 -18.04
C GLU A 132 -18.95 -21.43 -16.88
N VAL A 133 -18.75 -20.82 -15.71
CA VAL A 133 -18.19 -21.47 -14.52
C VAL A 133 -19.19 -22.42 -13.85
N THR A 134 -20.48 -22.07 -13.85
CA THR A 134 -21.56 -22.93 -13.31
C THR A 134 -21.96 -24.05 -14.27
N GLY A 135 -21.41 -24.07 -15.48
CA GLY A 135 -21.74 -25.06 -16.51
C GLY A 135 -23.16 -24.92 -17.07
N LEU A 136 -23.87 -23.83 -16.72
CA LEU A 136 -25.21 -23.50 -17.24
C LEU A 136 -25.15 -22.74 -18.56
N ALA A 137 -23.97 -22.34 -19.03
CA ALA A 137 -23.73 -21.87 -20.38
C ALA A 137 -24.19 -22.96 -21.34
N LYS A 138 -25.45 -22.80 -21.78
CA LYS A 138 -26.10 -23.54 -22.84
C LYS A 138 -25.03 -23.79 -23.90
N THR A 139 -24.70 -25.06 -24.13
CA THR A 139 -23.82 -25.44 -25.23
C THR A 139 -24.35 -24.70 -26.45
N LYS A 140 -23.64 -23.66 -26.89
CA LYS A 140 -24.07 -22.84 -28.01
C LYS A 140 -23.83 -23.71 -29.23
N TYR A 141 -24.77 -24.61 -29.50
CA TYR A 141 -24.76 -25.43 -30.69
C TYR A 141 -24.78 -24.46 -31.85
N ILE A 142 -23.62 -24.29 -32.49
CA ILE A 142 -23.52 -23.59 -33.76
C ILE A 142 -24.11 -24.56 -34.78
N TYR A 143 -25.44 -24.64 -34.87
CA TYR A 143 -26.08 -25.20 -36.05
C TYR A 143 -25.85 -24.20 -37.19
N SER A 144 -24.72 -24.37 -37.88
CA SER A 144 -24.53 -23.82 -39.21
C SER A 144 -25.19 -24.79 -40.19
N SER A 145 -26.50 -24.65 -40.37
CA SER A 145 -27.21 -25.24 -41.49
C SER A 145 -27.64 -24.09 -42.41
N ALA A 146 -26.78 -23.75 -43.35
CA ALA A 146 -27.10 -23.11 -44.62
C ALA A 146 -26.02 -23.48 -45.63
#